data_AF-A0A3M1CRU0-F1
#
_entry.id   AF-A0A3M1CRU0-F1
#
_cell.length_a   1.000
_cell.length_b   1.000
_cell.length_c   1.000
_cell.angle_alpha   90.00
_cell.angle_beta   90.00
_cell.angle_gamma   90.00
#
_symmetry.space_group_name_H-M   'P 1'
#
loop_
_entity.id
_entity.type
_entity.pdbx_description
1 polymer ?
#
loop_
_entity_poly.entity_id
_entity_poly.type
_entity_poly.pdbx_seq_one_letter_code
_entity_poly.pdbx_strand_id
1 'polypeptide(L)'
;MSSLLLVALVAGISAPAVAGDCDVRALRTEIEEASPVQVGPLFVRLAACDADAARAIAPTQLLRILPGPEGDAAAVAAIDVGADDSLLAWTDGMISKDRSRTIAALGEACDAHPAVKQFLLGTRDRLGDRFWEERWYRALASCSGPEVGAVLAAELDKDVGADKTRYFGVLEAFARSQGAAAIPKLEELMGRFSDPEGQTYIINAFPDAAHVGSTEGTNPEAARQAVAAIERLAPTLTPKAVEAARVALQSLGADAAADQMAGERFRDRRQEDGGLLWGVVVVESAPCKKGTQTWRRVHSALVQGTGNTWPDQLQEKVEASATTTWTFDLGDKCRSESELKWIVPAEPFADEAAFEAWREEQRKDLKLQPADKSWDTEHEPLII
;
A
#
# COMPACT_ATOMS: atom_id res chain seq x y z
N MET A 1 -53.01 17.38 -25.22
CA MET A 1 -52.34 17.51 -26.52
C MET A 1 -51.02 16.76 -26.39
N SER A 2 -51.07 15.47 -26.73
CA SER A 2 -50.39 14.91 -27.91
C SER A 2 -48.89 14.75 -27.65
N SER A 3 -48.48 13.59 -27.15
CA SER A 3 -47.96 12.47 -27.96
C SER A 3 -46.49 12.65 -28.27
N LEU A 4 -45.64 11.78 -27.72
CA LEU A 4 -44.74 10.91 -28.49
C LEU A 4 -43.98 9.97 -27.53
N LEU A 5 -44.48 8.73 -27.47
CA LEU A 5 -43.70 7.56 -27.10
C LEU A 5 -42.50 7.45 -28.06
N LEU A 6 -41.28 7.36 -27.51
CA LEU A 6 -40.13 6.86 -28.25
C LEU A 6 -39.84 5.44 -27.73
N VAL A 7 -40.20 4.45 -28.54
CA VAL A 7 -39.79 3.05 -28.38
C VAL A 7 -38.34 2.96 -28.85
N ALA A 8 -37.40 2.79 -27.92
CA ALA A 8 -36.02 2.50 -28.27
C ALA A 8 -35.89 1.01 -28.63
N LEU A 9 -35.62 0.77 -29.90
CA LEU A 9 -35.34 -0.51 -30.52
C LEU A 9 -34.06 -1.11 -29.89
N VAL A 10 -34.18 -2.24 -29.21
CA VAL A 10 -33.03 -3.06 -28.78
C VAL A 10 -32.46 -3.72 -30.04
N ALA A 11 -31.42 -3.14 -30.60
CA ALA A 11 -30.60 -3.79 -31.62
C ALA A 11 -29.75 -4.86 -30.92
N GLY A 12 -30.19 -6.13 -31.02
CA GLY A 12 -29.36 -7.28 -30.70
C GLY A 12 -28.17 -7.31 -31.66
N ILE A 13 -27.01 -6.86 -31.20
CA ILE A 13 -25.74 -7.09 -31.87
C ILE A 13 -25.39 -8.55 -31.58
N SER A 14 -25.93 -9.46 -32.39
CA SER A 14 -25.38 -10.81 -32.51
C SER A 14 -23.96 -10.66 -33.03
N ALA A 15 -22.97 -10.89 -32.17
CA ALA A 15 -21.61 -11.10 -32.63
C ALA A 15 -21.63 -12.22 -33.69
N PRO A 16 -20.90 -12.10 -34.80
CA PRO A 16 -20.80 -13.19 -35.75
C PRO A 16 -20.14 -14.35 -35.02
N ALA A 17 -20.91 -15.42 -34.77
CA ALA A 17 -20.33 -16.73 -34.52
C ALA A 17 -19.52 -17.08 -35.77
N VAL A 18 -18.22 -16.81 -35.73
CA VAL A 18 -17.28 -17.35 -36.71
C VAL A 18 -17.17 -18.84 -36.37
N ALA A 19 -18.17 -19.62 -36.77
CA ALA A 19 -18.06 -21.05 -36.89
C ALA A 19 -17.09 -21.32 -38.04
N GLY A 20 -15.80 -21.07 -37.82
CA GLY A 20 -14.79 -21.79 -38.57
C GLY A 20 -15.03 -23.27 -38.31
N ASP A 21 -15.02 -24.09 -39.36
CA ASP A 21 -15.17 -25.55 -39.26
C ASP A 21 -14.17 -26.08 -38.23
N CYS A 22 -14.64 -26.21 -37.00
CA CYS A 22 -13.84 -26.75 -35.94
C CYS A 22 -14.01 -28.27 -36.00
N ASP A 23 -13.01 -28.93 -36.55
CA ASP A 23 -12.95 -30.39 -36.52
C ASP A 23 -12.60 -30.85 -35.09
N VAL A 24 -13.65 -30.97 -34.26
CA VAL A 24 -13.58 -31.45 -32.87
C VAL A 24 -12.82 -32.77 -32.78
N ARG A 25 -13.00 -33.66 -33.76
CA ARG A 25 -12.34 -34.96 -33.77
C ARG A 25 -10.85 -34.80 -34.02
N ALA A 26 -10.45 -34.01 -35.01
CA ALA A 26 -9.06 -33.71 -35.27
C ALA A 26 -8.38 -33.02 -34.08
N LEU A 27 -9.03 -32.01 -33.46
CA LEU A 27 -8.49 -31.33 -32.27
C LEU A 27 -8.31 -32.27 -31.08
N ARG A 28 -9.25 -33.20 -30.84
CA ARG A 28 -9.10 -34.20 -29.78
C ARG A 28 -7.90 -35.11 -30.03
N THR A 29 -7.74 -35.60 -31.26
CA THR A 29 -6.56 -36.39 -31.63
C THR A 29 -5.27 -35.58 -31.47
N GLU A 30 -5.26 -34.32 -31.88
CA GLU A 30 -4.11 -33.42 -31.73
C GLU A 30 -3.75 -33.25 -30.23
N ILE A 31 -4.74 -33.08 -29.35
CA ILE A 31 -4.54 -33.00 -27.89
C ILE A 31 -3.98 -34.31 -27.32
N GLU A 32 -4.51 -35.46 -27.74
CA GLU A 32 -4.05 -36.77 -27.28
C GLU A 32 -2.58 -36.99 -27.64
N GLU A 33 -2.18 -36.64 -28.87
CA GLU A 33 -0.82 -36.82 -29.39
C GLU A 33 0.16 -35.69 -28.98
N ALA A 34 -0.34 -34.56 -28.50
CA ALA A 34 0.45 -33.38 -28.16
C ALA A 34 1.43 -33.59 -27.00
N SER A 35 2.55 -32.87 -27.06
CA SER A 35 3.44 -32.73 -25.89
C SER A 35 2.78 -31.88 -24.80
N PRO A 36 3.16 -32.02 -23.51
CA PRO A 36 2.59 -31.25 -22.39
C PRO A 36 2.51 -29.72 -22.61
N VAL A 37 3.48 -29.14 -23.30
CA VAL A 37 3.53 -27.69 -23.61
C VAL A 37 2.42 -27.27 -24.57
N GLN A 38 1.97 -28.18 -25.45
CA GLN A 38 0.97 -27.90 -26.48
C GLN A 38 -0.45 -28.21 -26.01
N VAL A 39 -0.64 -29.02 -24.97
CA VAL A 39 -1.97 -29.44 -24.51
C VAL A 39 -2.81 -28.23 -24.06
N GLY A 40 -2.22 -27.27 -23.34
CA GLY A 40 -2.95 -26.09 -22.84
C GLY A 40 -3.62 -25.26 -23.94
N PRO A 41 -2.86 -24.74 -24.91
CA PRO A 41 -3.42 -23.95 -26.01
C PRO A 41 -4.43 -24.74 -26.87
N LEU A 42 -4.19 -26.05 -27.07
CA LEU A 42 -5.11 -26.90 -27.81
C LEU A 42 -6.41 -27.15 -27.04
N PHE A 43 -6.34 -27.34 -25.72
CA PHE A 43 -7.51 -27.46 -24.86
C PHE A 43 -8.36 -26.17 -24.89
N VAL A 44 -7.73 -25.00 -24.80
CA VAL A 44 -8.42 -23.70 -24.92
C VAL A 44 -9.14 -23.60 -26.28
N ARG A 45 -8.46 -23.99 -27.38
CA ARG A 45 -9.09 -24.03 -28.72
C ARG A 45 -10.28 -24.97 -28.78
N LEU A 46 -10.17 -26.16 -28.18
CA LEU A 46 -11.29 -27.10 -28.11
C LEU A 46 -12.45 -26.56 -27.27
N ALA A 47 -12.16 -25.97 -26.11
CA ALA A 47 -13.19 -25.39 -25.23
C ALA A 47 -13.98 -24.27 -25.91
N ALA A 48 -13.31 -23.42 -26.68
CA ALA A 48 -13.96 -22.37 -27.48
C ALA A 48 -14.79 -22.93 -28.65
N CYS A 49 -14.50 -24.16 -29.08
CA CYS A 49 -15.13 -24.81 -30.21
C CYS A 49 -16.32 -25.70 -29.82
N ASP A 50 -16.12 -26.57 -28.84
CA ASP A 50 -17.10 -27.53 -28.34
C ASP A 50 -16.87 -27.75 -26.84
N ALA A 51 -17.67 -27.05 -26.03
CA ALA A 51 -17.55 -27.08 -24.59
C ALA A 51 -17.77 -28.48 -24.00
N ASP A 52 -18.71 -29.26 -24.55
CA ASP A 52 -19.00 -30.61 -24.07
C ASP A 52 -17.84 -31.56 -24.36
N ALA A 53 -17.24 -31.45 -25.55
CA ALA A 53 -16.06 -32.23 -25.92
C ALA A 53 -14.85 -31.87 -25.04
N ALA A 54 -14.60 -30.59 -24.79
CA ALA A 54 -13.54 -30.13 -23.89
C ALA A 54 -13.77 -30.64 -22.46
N ARG A 55 -14.99 -30.48 -21.94
CA ARG A 55 -15.37 -30.97 -20.61
C ARG A 55 -15.17 -32.48 -20.48
N ALA A 56 -15.50 -33.26 -21.51
CA ALA A 56 -15.36 -34.71 -21.50
C ALA A 56 -13.90 -35.18 -21.39
N ILE A 57 -12.94 -34.42 -21.94
CA ILE A 57 -11.51 -34.80 -21.90
C ILE A 57 -10.74 -34.15 -20.74
N ALA A 58 -11.27 -33.08 -20.14
CA ALA A 58 -10.63 -32.32 -19.06
C ALA A 58 -10.06 -33.19 -17.91
N PRO A 59 -10.75 -34.23 -17.39
CA PRO A 59 -10.22 -35.06 -16.31
C PRO A 59 -8.86 -35.72 -16.61
N THR A 60 -8.59 -35.98 -17.89
CA THR A 60 -7.33 -36.62 -18.32
C THR A 60 -6.33 -35.62 -18.86
N GLN A 61 -6.81 -34.60 -19.58
CA GLN A 61 -5.94 -33.68 -20.30
C GLN A 61 -5.41 -32.55 -19.43
N LEU A 62 -6.20 -32.04 -18.46
CA LEU A 62 -5.69 -31.00 -17.56
C LEU A 62 -4.44 -31.46 -16.80
N LEU A 63 -4.39 -32.73 -16.38
CA LEU A 63 -3.23 -33.32 -15.70
C LEU A 63 -1.95 -33.34 -16.54
N ARG A 64 -2.04 -33.18 -17.86
CA ARG A 64 -0.89 -33.09 -18.77
C ARG A 64 -0.44 -31.65 -19.02
N ILE A 65 -1.25 -30.65 -18.64
CA ILE A 65 -0.94 -29.24 -18.85
C ILE A 65 0.09 -28.78 -17.83
N LEU A 66 1.14 -28.14 -18.32
CA LEU A 66 2.14 -27.52 -17.45
C LEU A 66 1.62 -26.19 -16.90
N PRO A 67 1.88 -25.88 -15.62
CA PRO A 67 1.60 -24.55 -15.07
C PRO A 67 2.38 -23.46 -15.81
N GLY A 68 1.75 -22.29 -16.01
CA GLY A 68 2.31 -21.17 -16.77
C GLY A 68 1.19 -20.42 -17.51
N PRO A 69 1.51 -19.38 -18.30
CA PRO A 69 0.50 -18.56 -18.97
C PRO A 69 -0.51 -19.39 -19.80
N GLU A 70 -0.04 -20.41 -20.52
CA GLU A 70 -0.90 -21.30 -21.31
C GLU A 70 -1.75 -22.22 -20.43
N GLY A 71 -1.22 -22.65 -19.27
CA GLY A 71 -1.97 -23.43 -18.29
C GLY A 71 -3.00 -22.59 -17.55
N ASP A 72 -2.70 -21.34 -17.26
CA ASP A 72 -3.60 -20.38 -16.61
C ASP A 72 -4.78 -20.05 -17.54
N ALA A 73 -4.52 -19.88 -18.84
CA ALA A 73 -5.58 -19.76 -19.85
C ALA A 73 -6.44 -21.03 -19.95
N ALA A 74 -5.83 -22.22 -19.88
CA ALA A 74 -6.57 -23.48 -19.85
C ALA A 74 -7.41 -23.66 -18.57
N ALA A 75 -6.97 -23.10 -17.44
CA ALA A 75 -7.74 -23.09 -16.19
C ALA A 75 -9.04 -22.28 -16.35
N VAL A 76 -8.96 -21.09 -16.94
CA VAL A 76 -10.15 -20.28 -17.27
C VAL A 76 -11.08 -21.04 -18.21
N ALA A 77 -10.53 -21.61 -19.29
CA ALA A 77 -11.32 -22.41 -20.23
C ALA A 77 -11.98 -23.64 -19.57
N ALA A 78 -11.30 -24.29 -18.62
CA ALA A 78 -11.85 -25.42 -17.86
C ALA A 78 -13.07 -24.99 -17.03
N ILE A 79 -13.03 -23.81 -16.42
CA ILE A 79 -14.17 -23.25 -15.69
C ILE A 79 -15.31 -22.92 -16.65
N ASP A 80 -15.03 -22.29 -17.78
CA ASP A 80 -16.04 -21.89 -18.77
C ASP A 80 -16.82 -23.09 -19.32
N VAL A 81 -16.19 -24.27 -19.41
CA VAL A 81 -16.84 -25.52 -19.83
C VAL A 81 -17.40 -26.36 -18.65
N GLY A 82 -17.34 -25.86 -17.42
CA GLY A 82 -17.85 -26.54 -16.23
C GLY A 82 -17.04 -27.80 -15.84
N ALA A 83 -15.73 -27.78 -16.07
CA ALA A 83 -14.77 -28.83 -15.68
C ALA A 83 -14.08 -28.55 -14.32
N ASP A 84 -14.75 -27.79 -13.47
CA ASP A 84 -14.44 -27.46 -12.07
C ASP A 84 -13.65 -28.50 -11.27
N ASP A 85 -14.20 -29.72 -11.13
CA ASP A 85 -13.58 -30.77 -10.31
C ASP A 85 -12.25 -31.23 -10.91
N SER A 86 -12.14 -31.22 -12.24
CA SER A 86 -10.90 -31.55 -12.95
C SER A 86 -9.85 -30.46 -12.77
N LEU A 87 -10.27 -29.18 -12.77
CA LEU A 87 -9.39 -28.06 -12.46
C LEU A 87 -8.87 -28.15 -11.03
N LEU A 88 -9.74 -28.40 -10.05
CA LEU A 88 -9.32 -28.57 -8.66
C LEU A 88 -8.32 -29.73 -8.51
N ALA A 89 -8.59 -30.88 -9.12
CA ALA A 89 -7.66 -32.02 -9.11
C ALA A 89 -6.30 -31.69 -9.74
N TRP A 90 -6.27 -30.95 -10.84
CA TRP A 90 -5.02 -30.50 -11.46
C TRP A 90 -4.27 -29.51 -10.57
N THR A 91 -4.95 -28.54 -9.97
CA THR A 91 -4.33 -27.57 -9.06
C THR A 91 -3.80 -28.22 -7.77
N ASP A 92 -4.42 -29.29 -7.28
CA ASP A 92 -3.96 -30.05 -6.11
C ASP A 92 -2.60 -30.73 -6.35
N GLY A 93 -2.37 -31.18 -7.58
CA GLY A 93 -1.11 -31.80 -8.01
C GLY A 93 0.05 -30.82 -8.22
N MET A 94 -0.19 -29.50 -8.15
CA MET A 94 0.85 -28.49 -8.37
C MET A 94 1.69 -28.25 -7.13
N ILE A 95 2.95 -27.84 -7.35
CA ILE A 95 3.75 -27.25 -6.27
C ILE A 95 3.17 -25.90 -5.85
N SER A 96 3.37 -25.52 -4.59
CA SER A 96 2.77 -24.33 -3.97
C SER A 96 2.95 -23.02 -4.77
N LYS A 97 4.12 -22.82 -5.38
CA LYS A 97 4.41 -21.62 -6.19
C LYS A 97 3.55 -21.56 -7.46
N ASP A 98 3.47 -22.67 -8.19
CA ASP A 98 2.69 -22.74 -9.42
C ASP A 98 1.19 -22.61 -9.15
N ARG A 99 0.71 -23.30 -8.11
CA ARG A 99 -0.68 -23.17 -7.65
C ARG A 99 -1.02 -21.72 -7.30
N SER A 100 -0.16 -21.05 -6.53
CA SER A 100 -0.38 -19.65 -6.15
C SER A 100 -0.45 -18.72 -7.37
N ARG A 101 0.39 -18.95 -8.40
CA ARG A 101 0.35 -18.18 -9.65
C ARG A 101 -0.95 -18.43 -10.40
N THR A 102 -1.36 -19.68 -10.57
CA THR A 102 -2.62 -20.01 -11.27
C THR A 102 -3.84 -19.45 -10.54
N ILE A 103 -3.89 -19.51 -9.20
CA ILE A 103 -4.94 -18.88 -8.40
C ILE A 103 -4.98 -17.35 -8.64
N ALA A 104 -3.82 -16.68 -8.69
CA ALA A 104 -3.76 -15.25 -8.98
C ALA A 104 -4.28 -14.94 -10.40
N ALA A 105 -3.90 -15.72 -11.41
CA ALA A 105 -4.38 -15.57 -12.78
C ALA A 105 -5.92 -15.77 -12.90
N LEU A 106 -6.50 -16.70 -12.13
CA LEU A 106 -7.96 -16.82 -12.03
C LEU A 106 -8.60 -15.57 -11.42
N GLY A 107 -7.95 -14.94 -10.44
CA GLY A 107 -8.37 -13.66 -9.89
C GLY A 107 -8.38 -12.54 -10.94
N GLU A 108 -7.33 -12.43 -11.74
CA GLU A 108 -7.22 -11.43 -12.83
C GLU A 108 -8.31 -11.63 -13.90
N ALA A 109 -8.70 -12.87 -14.20
CA ALA A 109 -9.76 -13.19 -15.15
C ALA A 109 -11.19 -12.99 -14.60
N CYS A 110 -11.33 -12.81 -13.28
CA CYS A 110 -12.59 -12.96 -12.56
C CYS A 110 -13.70 -12.01 -13.02
N ASP A 111 -13.40 -10.74 -13.21
CA ASP A 111 -14.40 -9.74 -13.59
C ASP A 111 -14.77 -9.82 -15.09
N ALA A 112 -13.87 -10.34 -15.91
CA ALA A 112 -14.14 -10.59 -17.33
C ALA A 112 -14.93 -11.89 -17.57
N HIS A 113 -14.86 -12.85 -16.63
CA HIS A 113 -15.48 -14.17 -16.76
C HIS A 113 -16.40 -14.48 -15.56
N PRO A 114 -17.73 -14.28 -15.69
CA PRO A 114 -18.68 -14.57 -14.60
C PRO A 114 -18.60 -16.00 -14.07
N ALA A 115 -18.28 -16.99 -14.91
CA ALA A 115 -18.08 -18.38 -14.51
C ALA A 115 -16.87 -18.54 -13.57
N VAL A 116 -15.77 -17.81 -13.81
CA VAL A 116 -14.59 -17.79 -12.94
C VAL A 116 -14.93 -17.22 -11.56
N LYS A 117 -15.70 -16.14 -11.50
CA LYS A 117 -16.18 -15.61 -10.22
C LYS A 117 -17.03 -16.65 -9.45
N GLN A 118 -18.00 -17.27 -10.12
CA GLN A 118 -18.84 -18.31 -9.48
C GLN A 118 -18.03 -19.51 -9.02
N PHE A 119 -17.05 -19.93 -9.82
CA PHE A 119 -16.09 -20.95 -9.44
C PHE A 119 -15.33 -20.55 -8.17
N LEU A 120 -14.70 -19.37 -8.14
CA LEU A 120 -13.91 -18.92 -6.98
C LEU A 120 -14.74 -18.83 -5.69
N LEU A 121 -15.98 -18.34 -5.78
CA LEU A 121 -16.90 -18.29 -4.63
C LEU A 121 -17.31 -19.71 -4.20
N GLY A 122 -17.63 -20.59 -5.14
CA GLY A 122 -17.98 -21.99 -4.86
C GLY A 122 -16.79 -22.85 -4.41
N THR A 123 -15.54 -22.41 -4.64
CA THR A 123 -14.34 -23.12 -4.16
C THR A 123 -14.27 -23.11 -2.64
N ARG A 124 -14.81 -22.09 -1.97
CA ARG A 124 -14.93 -22.06 -0.51
C ARG A 124 -15.70 -23.27 0.01
N ASP A 125 -16.86 -23.58 -0.56
CA ASP A 125 -17.71 -24.67 -0.10
C ASP A 125 -17.10 -26.04 -0.45
N ARG A 126 -16.41 -26.13 -1.59
CA ARG A 126 -15.75 -27.37 -2.05
C ARG A 126 -14.50 -27.72 -1.25
N LEU A 127 -13.70 -26.73 -0.84
CA LEU A 127 -12.43 -26.93 -0.15
C LEU A 127 -12.51 -26.77 1.37
N GLY A 128 -13.56 -26.13 1.91
CA GLY A 128 -13.69 -25.88 3.34
C GLY A 128 -12.51 -25.06 3.87
N ASP A 129 -11.84 -25.55 4.93
CA ASP A 129 -10.71 -24.85 5.54
C ASP A 129 -9.51 -24.70 4.62
N ARG A 130 -9.30 -25.64 3.68
CA ARG A 130 -8.21 -25.56 2.68
C ARG A 130 -8.31 -24.31 1.81
N PHE A 131 -9.51 -23.77 1.57
CA PHE A 131 -9.69 -22.51 0.84
C PHE A 131 -8.89 -21.37 1.51
N TRP A 132 -8.90 -21.33 2.83
CA TRP A 132 -8.23 -20.30 3.62
C TRP A 132 -6.75 -20.61 3.82
N GLU A 133 -6.41 -21.85 4.17
CA GLU A 133 -5.03 -22.30 4.40
C GLU A 133 -4.17 -22.17 3.15
N GLU A 134 -4.73 -22.54 1.99
CA GLU A 134 -4.06 -22.45 0.69
C GLU A 134 -4.27 -21.10 0.00
N ARG A 135 -4.92 -20.15 0.69
CA ARG A 135 -5.06 -18.75 0.29
C ARG A 135 -5.78 -18.54 -1.05
N TRP A 136 -6.75 -19.40 -1.36
CA TRP A 136 -7.62 -19.23 -2.54
C TRP A 136 -8.38 -17.89 -2.50
N TYR A 137 -8.70 -17.38 -1.31
CA TYR A 137 -9.32 -16.06 -1.13
C TYR A 137 -8.52 -14.91 -1.76
N ARG A 138 -7.22 -15.06 -2.02
CA ARG A 138 -6.42 -14.00 -2.65
C ARG A 138 -6.82 -13.73 -4.10
N ALA A 139 -7.34 -14.73 -4.82
CA ALA A 139 -7.91 -14.51 -6.14
C ALA A 139 -9.08 -13.53 -6.11
N LEU A 140 -9.81 -13.48 -4.98
CA LEU A 140 -10.95 -12.58 -4.82
C LEU A 140 -10.54 -11.11 -4.72
N ALA A 141 -9.26 -10.79 -4.47
CA ALA A 141 -8.79 -9.41 -4.39
C ALA A 141 -8.97 -8.64 -5.71
N SER A 142 -8.97 -9.34 -6.85
CA SER A 142 -9.19 -8.79 -8.20
C SER A 142 -10.61 -9.03 -8.72
N CYS A 143 -11.50 -9.60 -7.89
CA CYS A 143 -12.90 -9.82 -8.22
C CYS A 143 -13.75 -8.72 -7.57
N SER A 144 -14.36 -7.83 -8.34
CA SER A 144 -15.28 -6.83 -7.78
C SER A 144 -16.66 -7.44 -7.49
N GLY A 145 -17.44 -6.85 -6.59
CA GLY A 145 -18.86 -7.18 -6.43
C GLY A 145 -19.30 -7.53 -5.00
N PRO A 146 -20.61 -7.35 -4.70
CA PRO A 146 -21.13 -7.46 -3.35
C PRO A 146 -21.08 -8.89 -2.78
N GLU A 147 -21.21 -9.92 -3.61
CA GLU A 147 -21.09 -11.32 -3.22
C GLU A 147 -19.69 -11.67 -2.71
N VAL A 148 -18.64 -11.15 -3.37
CA VAL A 148 -17.24 -11.29 -2.95
C VAL A 148 -17.03 -10.55 -1.64
N GLY A 149 -17.52 -9.31 -1.56
CA GLY A 149 -17.45 -8.48 -0.37
C GLY A 149 -18.11 -9.14 0.83
N ALA A 150 -19.28 -9.75 0.66
CA ALA A 150 -19.99 -10.45 1.73
C ALA A 150 -19.20 -11.65 2.27
N VAL A 151 -18.55 -12.43 1.40
CA VAL A 151 -17.73 -13.58 1.82
C VAL A 151 -16.53 -13.13 2.65
N LEU A 152 -15.80 -12.12 2.18
CA LEU A 152 -14.60 -11.63 2.85
C LEU A 152 -14.95 -10.85 4.13
N ALA A 153 -16.01 -10.03 4.11
CA ALA A 153 -16.49 -9.32 5.30
C ALA A 153 -16.94 -10.28 6.41
N ALA A 154 -17.68 -11.33 6.06
CA ALA A 154 -18.10 -12.35 7.04
C ALA A 154 -16.92 -13.07 7.70
N GLU A 155 -15.79 -13.18 6.99
CA GLU A 155 -14.55 -13.71 7.56
C GLU A 155 -13.85 -12.69 8.46
N LEU A 156 -13.81 -11.41 8.08
CA LEU A 156 -13.27 -10.32 8.91
C LEU A 156 -14.11 -10.03 10.17
N ASP A 157 -15.38 -10.44 10.16
CA ASP A 157 -16.25 -10.40 11.32
C ASP A 157 -15.96 -11.48 12.34
N LYS A 158 -15.16 -12.49 11.97
CA LYS A 158 -14.51 -13.35 12.96
C LYS A 158 -13.35 -12.54 13.54
N ASP A 159 -13.27 -12.47 14.87
CA ASP A 159 -12.12 -11.86 15.53
C ASP A 159 -10.81 -12.43 14.95
N VAL A 160 -9.72 -11.67 15.02
CA VAL A 160 -8.40 -11.99 14.42
C VAL A 160 -7.94 -13.44 14.65
N GLY A 161 -8.37 -14.05 15.76
CA GLY A 161 -8.06 -15.42 16.09
C GLY A 161 -6.56 -15.64 16.30
N ALA A 162 -6.13 -16.90 16.21
CA ALA A 162 -4.71 -17.25 16.35
C ALA A 162 -3.90 -16.99 15.07
N ASP A 163 -4.53 -17.02 13.89
CA ASP A 163 -3.87 -16.82 12.60
C ASP A 163 -4.04 -15.37 12.11
N LYS A 164 -3.22 -14.47 12.67
CA LYS A 164 -3.15 -13.07 12.24
C LYS A 164 -2.82 -12.94 10.75
N THR A 165 -2.02 -13.85 10.19
CA THR A 165 -1.59 -13.78 8.79
C THR A 165 -2.77 -13.98 7.85
N ARG A 166 -3.65 -14.93 8.16
CA ARG A 166 -4.91 -15.12 7.42
C ARG A 166 -5.79 -13.89 7.55
N TYR A 167 -6.01 -13.37 8.75
CA TYR A 167 -6.89 -12.22 8.97
C TYR A 167 -6.46 -11.02 8.12
N PHE A 168 -5.18 -10.64 8.19
CA PHE A 168 -4.68 -9.49 7.42
C PHE A 168 -4.62 -9.77 5.91
N GLY A 169 -4.41 -11.01 5.48
CA GLY A 169 -4.55 -11.39 4.07
C GLY A 169 -5.98 -11.24 3.55
N VAL A 170 -6.98 -11.59 4.36
CA VAL A 170 -8.40 -11.41 4.02
C VAL A 170 -8.76 -9.92 4.00
N LEU A 171 -8.21 -9.12 4.92
CA LEU A 171 -8.39 -7.67 4.97
C LEU A 171 -7.90 -7.00 3.69
N GLU A 172 -6.69 -7.36 3.23
CA GLU A 172 -6.12 -6.88 1.97
C GLU A 172 -7.02 -7.26 0.78
N ALA A 173 -7.44 -8.52 0.69
CA ALA A 173 -8.34 -8.98 -0.38
C ALA A 173 -9.70 -8.26 -0.35
N PHE A 174 -10.24 -8.00 0.84
CA PHE A 174 -11.49 -7.25 1.02
C PHE A 174 -11.33 -5.80 0.55
N ALA A 175 -10.29 -5.12 1.00
CA ALA A 175 -10.01 -3.74 0.62
C ALA A 175 -9.89 -3.60 -0.90
N ARG A 176 -9.07 -4.44 -1.54
CA ARG A 176 -8.88 -4.43 -3.00
C ARG A 176 -10.16 -4.75 -3.77
N SER A 177 -10.89 -5.79 -3.38
CA SER A 177 -12.09 -6.22 -4.11
C SER A 177 -13.24 -5.22 -4.04
N GLN A 178 -13.40 -4.52 -2.92
CA GLN A 178 -14.52 -3.61 -2.70
C GLN A 178 -14.18 -2.15 -3.01
N GLY A 179 -12.89 -1.81 -3.13
CA GLY A 179 -12.44 -0.46 -3.40
C GLY A 179 -12.99 0.55 -2.39
N ALA A 180 -13.55 1.65 -2.88
CA ALA A 180 -14.21 2.67 -2.04
C ALA A 180 -15.27 2.08 -1.07
N ALA A 181 -15.99 1.02 -1.46
CA ALA A 181 -17.00 0.40 -0.61
C ALA A 181 -16.41 -0.33 0.61
N ALA A 182 -15.10 -0.59 0.63
CA ALA A 182 -14.41 -1.16 1.79
C ALA A 182 -14.28 -0.17 2.96
N ILE A 183 -14.21 1.14 2.66
CA ILE A 183 -13.81 2.19 3.61
C ILE A 183 -14.64 2.21 4.89
N PRO A 184 -15.99 2.17 4.85
CA PRO A 184 -16.79 2.14 6.07
C PRO A 184 -16.48 0.94 6.96
N LYS A 185 -16.20 -0.23 6.36
CA LYS A 185 -15.83 -1.43 7.12
C LYS A 185 -14.42 -1.32 7.70
N LEU A 186 -13.47 -0.69 7.00
CA LEU A 186 -12.14 -0.42 7.55
C LEU A 186 -12.22 0.53 8.77
N GLU A 187 -13.05 1.57 8.71
CA GLU A 187 -13.33 2.45 9.86
C GLU A 187 -13.97 1.67 11.03
N GLU A 188 -14.95 0.82 10.74
CA GLU A 188 -15.59 -0.04 11.75
C GLU A 188 -14.58 -0.98 12.41
N LEU A 189 -13.73 -1.64 11.61
CA LEU A 189 -12.70 -2.55 12.10
C LEU A 189 -11.67 -1.80 12.95
N MET A 190 -11.27 -0.58 12.58
CA MET A 190 -10.36 0.24 13.40
C MET A 190 -10.84 0.38 14.85
N GLY A 191 -12.16 0.57 15.05
CA GLY A 191 -12.76 0.68 16.38
C GLY A 191 -12.67 -0.59 17.23
N ARG A 192 -12.30 -1.74 16.65
CA ARG A 192 -12.13 -3.03 17.36
C ARG A 192 -10.69 -3.24 17.87
N PHE A 193 -9.72 -2.46 17.36
CA PHE A 193 -8.31 -2.64 17.68
C PHE A 193 -7.78 -1.53 18.59
N SER A 194 -7.35 -1.93 19.79
CA SER A 194 -6.56 -1.07 20.67
C SER A 194 -5.06 -1.31 20.57
N ASP A 195 -4.63 -2.44 19.98
CA ASP A 195 -3.21 -2.75 19.85
C ASP A 195 -2.59 -2.04 18.63
N PRO A 196 -1.34 -1.52 18.75
CA PRO A 196 -0.72 -0.76 17.67
C PRO A 196 -0.52 -1.55 16.36
N GLU A 197 -0.35 -2.87 16.45
CA GLU A 197 -0.12 -3.72 15.29
C GLU A 197 -1.38 -3.83 14.44
N GLY A 198 -2.52 -4.19 15.06
CA GLY A 198 -3.81 -4.25 14.39
C GLY A 198 -4.19 -2.93 13.72
N GLN A 199 -4.05 -1.79 14.42
CA GLN A 199 -4.32 -0.47 13.84
C GLN A 199 -3.44 -0.19 12.62
N THR A 200 -2.14 -0.54 12.67
CA THR A 200 -1.23 -0.37 11.53
C THR A 200 -1.70 -1.16 10.31
N TYR A 201 -2.15 -2.40 10.49
CA TYR A 201 -2.65 -3.21 9.38
C TYR A 201 -3.96 -2.66 8.79
N ILE A 202 -4.89 -2.18 9.61
CA ILE A 202 -6.12 -1.54 9.11
C ILE A 202 -5.78 -0.25 8.34
N ILE A 203 -4.87 0.59 8.85
CA ILE A 203 -4.43 1.80 8.16
C ILE A 203 -3.83 1.48 6.78
N ASN A 204 -3.00 0.44 6.69
CA ASN A 204 -2.36 0.04 5.44
C ASN A 204 -3.35 -0.53 4.40
N ALA A 205 -4.55 -0.95 4.81
CA ALA A 205 -5.59 -1.42 3.90
C ALA A 205 -6.34 -0.28 3.18
N PHE A 206 -6.24 0.97 3.64
CA PHE A 206 -6.85 2.12 2.96
C PHE A 206 -6.23 2.39 1.57
N PRO A 207 -4.89 2.39 1.40
CA PRO A 207 -4.26 2.41 0.08
C PRO A 207 -4.65 1.25 -0.84
N ASP A 208 -4.83 0.04 -0.28
CA ASP A 208 -5.30 -1.12 -1.04
C ASP A 208 -6.73 -0.91 -1.59
N ALA A 209 -7.61 -0.30 -0.80
CA ALA A 209 -8.96 0.10 -1.24
C ALA A 209 -8.94 1.18 -2.34
N ALA A 210 -7.86 1.96 -2.42
CA ALA A 210 -7.63 2.90 -3.50
C ALA A 210 -6.83 2.30 -4.68
N HIS A 211 -6.54 0.99 -4.65
CA HIS A 211 -5.76 0.27 -5.67
C HIS A 211 -4.36 0.83 -5.91
N VAL A 212 -3.75 1.46 -4.89
CA VAL A 212 -2.37 1.96 -4.97
C VAL A 212 -1.42 0.80 -5.32
N GLY A 213 -0.56 1.00 -6.32
CA GLY A 213 0.40 0.00 -6.78
C GLY A 213 -0.19 -1.11 -7.68
N SER A 214 -1.48 -1.04 -8.05
CA SER A 214 -2.08 -1.93 -9.05
C SER A 214 -1.66 -1.55 -10.48
N THR A 215 -1.90 -2.45 -11.43
CA THR A 215 -1.69 -2.19 -12.87
C THR A 215 -2.67 -1.17 -13.45
N GLU A 216 -3.83 -1.00 -12.83
CA GLU A 216 -4.85 -0.01 -13.20
C GLU A 216 -4.53 1.39 -12.67
N GLY A 217 -3.59 1.47 -11.72
CA GLY A 217 -3.24 2.70 -11.02
C GLY A 217 -4.16 3.00 -9.84
N THR A 218 -3.96 4.17 -9.23
CA THR A 218 -4.73 4.58 -8.05
C THR A 218 -6.12 5.08 -8.47
N ASN A 219 -7.17 4.55 -7.85
CA ASN A 219 -8.53 5.04 -8.03
C ASN A 219 -8.72 6.38 -7.28
N PRO A 220 -8.96 7.50 -7.97
CA PRO A 220 -8.95 8.83 -7.34
C PRO A 220 -10.14 9.08 -6.40
N GLU A 221 -11.29 8.42 -6.63
CA GLU A 221 -12.44 8.56 -5.74
C GLU A 221 -12.21 7.80 -4.44
N ALA A 222 -11.80 6.53 -4.55
CA ALA A 222 -11.45 5.73 -3.39
C ALA A 222 -10.29 6.36 -2.59
N ALA A 223 -9.29 6.94 -3.28
CA ALA A 223 -8.19 7.64 -2.62
C ALA A 223 -8.66 8.84 -1.79
N ARG A 224 -9.54 9.69 -2.33
CA ARG A 224 -10.12 10.82 -1.56
C ARG A 224 -10.89 10.35 -0.33
N GLN A 225 -11.70 9.31 -0.48
CA GLN A 225 -12.47 8.76 0.64
C GLN A 225 -11.55 8.14 1.70
N ALA A 226 -10.49 7.45 1.27
CA ALA A 226 -9.49 6.86 2.15
C ALA A 226 -8.73 7.92 2.94
N VAL A 227 -8.27 8.99 2.28
CA VAL A 227 -7.64 10.15 2.93
C VAL A 227 -8.56 10.73 4.01
N ALA A 228 -9.81 11.03 3.66
CA ALA A 228 -10.77 11.60 4.60
C ALA A 228 -11.08 10.66 5.79
N ALA A 229 -11.07 9.34 5.57
CA ALA A 229 -11.25 8.36 6.63
C ALA A 229 -10.03 8.30 7.56
N ILE A 230 -8.81 8.28 7.01
CA ILE A 230 -7.59 8.31 7.82
C ILE A 230 -7.53 9.58 8.68
N GLU A 231 -7.86 10.74 8.13
CA GLU A 231 -7.92 12.01 8.87
C GLU A 231 -8.93 11.97 10.04
N ARG A 232 -10.12 11.37 9.82
CA ARG A 232 -11.11 11.18 10.90
C ARG A 232 -10.63 10.24 11.99
N LEU A 233 -9.88 9.20 11.62
CA LEU A 233 -9.38 8.19 12.56
C LEU A 233 -8.16 8.69 13.34
N ALA A 234 -7.37 9.61 12.77
CA ALA A 234 -6.08 10.06 13.29
C ALA A 234 -6.08 10.43 14.80
N PRO A 235 -7.10 11.12 15.34
CA PRO A 235 -7.16 11.44 16.78
C PRO A 235 -7.16 10.22 17.71
N THR A 236 -7.57 9.06 17.21
CA THR A 236 -7.72 7.81 17.99
C THR A 236 -6.58 6.81 17.78
N LEU A 237 -5.66 7.11 16.85
CA LEU A 237 -4.56 6.22 16.51
C LEU A 237 -3.48 6.23 17.58
N THR A 238 -2.87 5.07 17.81
CA THR A 238 -1.61 4.99 18.56
C THR A 238 -0.47 5.66 17.79
N PRO A 239 0.62 6.12 18.45
CA PRO A 239 1.74 6.76 17.77
C PRO A 239 2.31 5.97 16.58
N LYS A 240 2.40 4.63 16.72
CA LYS A 240 2.85 3.74 15.64
C LYS A 240 1.87 3.71 14.47
N ALA A 241 0.58 3.71 14.74
CA ALA A 241 -0.45 3.76 13.69
C ALA A 241 -0.52 5.14 13.01
N VAL A 242 -0.19 6.23 13.71
CA VAL A 242 -0.04 7.57 13.09
C VAL A 242 1.12 7.59 12.08
N GLU A 243 2.25 6.94 12.39
CA GLU A 243 3.37 6.80 11.45
C GLU A 243 2.96 5.98 10.21
N ALA A 244 2.19 4.91 10.40
CA ALA A 244 1.61 4.16 9.28
C ALA A 244 0.64 5.03 8.46
N ALA A 245 -0.18 5.85 9.13
CA ALA A 245 -1.12 6.76 8.48
C ALA A 245 -0.41 7.80 7.62
N ARG A 246 0.72 8.34 8.09
CA ARG A 246 1.59 9.21 7.29
C ARG A 246 2.01 8.54 5.98
N VAL A 247 2.53 7.31 6.04
CA VAL A 247 2.99 6.56 4.87
C VAL A 247 1.84 6.22 3.92
N ALA A 248 0.69 5.83 4.48
CA ALA A 248 -0.52 5.55 3.70
C ALA A 248 -1.00 6.81 2.95
N LEU A 249 -1.02 7.98 3.60
CA LEU A 249 -1.40 9.26 3.00
C LEU A 249 -0.43 9.69 1.90
N GLN A 250 0.88 9.53 2.08
CA GLN A 250 1.89 9.76 1.03
C GLN A 250 1.65 8.83 -0.18
N SER A 251 1.37 7.56 0.08
CA SER A 251 1.07 6.57 -0.97
C SER A 251 -0.21 6.92 -1.74
N LEU A 252 -1.13 7.64 -1.10
CA LEU A 252 -2.37 8.17 -1.70
C LEU A 252 -2.18 9.53 -2.41
N GLY A 253 -0.96 10.08 -2.40
CA GLY A 253 -0.64 11.41 -2.97
C GLY A 253 -1.16 12.59 -2.12
N ALA A 254 -1.38 12.37 -0.82
CA ALA A 254 -1.92 13.35 0.12
C ALA A 254 -0.84 13.88 1.07
N ASP A 255 0.26 14.42 0.53
CA ASP A 255 1.43 14.87 1.31
C ASP A 255 1.07 15.90 2.38
N ALA A 256 0.19 16.86 2.07
CA ALA A 256 -0.24 17.85 3.06
C ALA A 256 -0.99 17.22 4.25
N ALA A 257 -1.79 16.17 4.02
CA ALA A 257 -2.46 15.43 5.09
C ALA A 257 -1.45 14.55 5.85
N ALA A 258 -0.48 13.96 5.15
CA ALA A 258 0.60 13.21 5.77
C ALA A 258 1.45 14.08 6.71
N ASP A 259 1.74 15.32 6.33
CA ASP A 259 2.45 16.28 7.16
C ASP A 259 1.64 16.66 8.41
N GLN A 260 0.32 16.84 8.28
CA GLN A 260 -0.57 17.09 9.42
C GLN A 260 -0.54 15.98 10.48
N MET A 261 -0.20 14.73 10.09
CA MET A 261 -0.06 13.63 11.05
C MET A 261 1.05 13.88 12.10
N ALA A 262 1.99 14.81 11.88
CA ALA A 262 2.97 15.19 12.90
C ALA A 262 2.27 15.74 14.17
N GLY A 263 1.23 16.55 14.00
CA GLY A 263 0.46 17.12 15.11
C GLY A 263 -0.26 16.06 15.93
N GLU A 264 -0.67 14.97 15.28
CA GLU A 264 -1.25 13.80 15.96
C GLU A 264 -0.19 12.93 16.63
N ARG A 265 0.96 12.74 15.98
CA ARG A 265 2.10 11.97 16.52
C ARG A 265 2.67 12.59 17.79
N PHE A 266 2.65 13.92 17.87
CA PHE A 266 3.23 14.71 18.96
C PHE A 266 2.16 15.53 19.71
N ARG A 267 0.94 15.01 19.81
CA ARG A 267 -0.18 15.70 20.47
C ARG A 267 0.16 16.21 21.87
N ASP A 268 0.91 15.42 22.64
CA ASP A 268 1.30 15.74 24.02
C ASP A 268 2.40 16.81 24.12
N ARG A 269 2.96 17.26 22.98
CA ARG A 269 3.97 18.32 22.86
C ARG A 269 3.45 19.53 22.08
N ARG A 270 2.16 19.52 21.73
CA ARG A 270 1.52 20.58 20.97
C ARG A 270 1.36 21.82 21.84
N GLN A 271 1.76 22.96 21.30
CA GLN A 271 1.66 24.25 21.98
C GLN A 271 0.20 24.75 21.96
N GLU A 272 -0.13 25.78 22.76
CA GLU A 272 -1.49 26.32 22.86
C GLU A 272 -2.03 26.85 21.51
N ASP A 273 -1.16 27.31 20.63
CA ASP A 273 -1.47 27.78 19.28
C ASP A 273 -1.63 26.64 18.24
N GLY A 274 -1.47 25.39 18.67
CA GLY A 274 -1.50 24.21 17.81
C GLY A 274 -0.18 23.91 17.10
N GLY A 275 0.87 24.71 17.33
CA GLY A 275 2.19 24.51 16.78
C GLY A 275 3.00 23.42 17.49
N LEU A 276 4.18 23.13 16.93
CA LEU A 276 5.19 22.30 17.56
C LEU A 276 6.45 23.13 17.79
N LEU A 277 6.99 23.02 19.00
CA LEU A 277 8.21 23.72 19.39
C LEU A 277 9.42 22.84 19.09
N TRP A 278 10.33 23.33 18.27
CA TRP A 278 11.57 22.65 17.90
C TRP A 278 12.76 23.52 18.30
N GLY A 279 13.95 23.07 17.94
CA GLY A 279 15.17 23.82 18.16
C GLY A 279 16.26 23.38 17.20
N VAL A 280 17.28 24.21 17.09
CA VAL A 280 18.44 23.93 16.27
C VAL A 280 19.71 24.40 16.97
N VAL A 281 20.76 23.61 16.82
CA VAL A 281 22.15 24.02 17.08
C VAL A 281 22.94 23.86 15.78
N VAL A 282 23.60 24.92 15.34
CA VAL A 282 24.46 24.91 14.15
C VAL A 282 25.88 25.20 14.57
N VAL A 283 26.80 24.32 14.22
CA VAL A 283 28.21 24.45 14.53
C VAL A 283 28.92 24.91 13.27
N GLU A 284 29.29 26.19 13.23
CA GLU A 284 30.14 26.76 12.20
C GLU A 284 31.60 26.60 12.65
N SER A 285 32.41 25.88 11.87
CA SER A 285 33.83 25.66 12.18
C SER A 285 34.70 26.05 10.98
N ALA A 286 35.85 26.69 11.24
CA ALA A 286 36.78 27.04 10.18
C ALA A 286 38.25 26.90 10.65
N PRO A 287 39.16 26.43 9.78
CA PRO A 287 40.58 26.44 10.07
C PRO A 287 41.14 27.86 9.94
N CYS A 288 41.76 28.37 11.00
CA CYS A 288 42.27 29.73 11.09
C CYS A 288 43.80 29.71 11.24
N LYS A 289 44.45 30.87 11.03
CA LYS A 289 45.91 31.02 11.15
C LYS A 289 46.69 29.96 10.35
N LYS A 290 46.36 29.80 9.06
CA LYS A 290 46.97 28.81 8.15
C LYS A 290 46.75 27.35 8.61
N GLY A 291 45.58 27.06 9.19
CA GLY A 291 45.21 25.70 9.63
C GLY A 291 45.84 25.26 10.94
N THR A 292 46.53 26.15 11.66
CA THR A 292 47.11 25.85 12.98
C THR A 292 46.11 25.97 14.11
N GLN A 293 44.98 26.64 13.87
CA GLN A 293 43.90 26.79 14.83
C GLN A 293 42.56 26.39 14.20
N THR A 294 41.65 25.86 15.01
CA THR A 294 40.24 25.69 14.64
C THR A 294 39.42 26.66 15.47
N TRP A 295 38.73 27.60 14.80
CA TRP A 295 37.74 28.43 15.47
C TRP A 295 36.37 27.84 15.22
N ARG A 296 35.47 28.05 16.18
CA ARG A 296 34.11 27.56 16.18
C ARG A 296 33.15 28.64 16.65
N ARG A 297 32.00 28.71 16.00
CA ARG A 297 30.83 29.47 16.44
C ARG A 297 29.64 28.52 16.54
N VAL A 298 29.00 28.50 17.70
CA VAL A 298 27.81 27.67 17.94
C VAL A 298 26.60 28.58 17.89
N HIS A 299 25.78 28.42 16.87
CA HIS A 299 24.52 29.12 16.71
C HIS A 299 23.40 28.28 17.32
N SER A 300 22.45 28.92 18.00
CA SER A 300 21.27 28.23 18.52
C SER A 300 20.03 29.09 18.44
N ALA A 301 18.89 28.46 18.15
CA ALA A 301 17.58 29.11 18.21
C ALA A 301 16.48 28.10 18.52
N LEU A 302 15.40 28.61 19.10
CA LEU A 302 14.08 27.98 19.03
C LEU A 302 13.59 27.98 17.59
N VAL A 303 12.75 27.00 17.27
CA VAL A 303 12.14 26.86 15.95
C VAL A 303 10.64 26.65 16.15
N GLN A 304 9.83 27.60 15.70
CA GLN A 304 8.37 27.56 15.79
C GLN A 304 7.81 27.10 14.45
N GLY A 305 6.98 26.04 14.46
CA GLY A 305 6.35 25.52 13.24
C GLY A 305 4.85 25.25 13.40
N THR A 306 4.13 25.17 12.27
CA THR A 306 2.67 25.03 12.20
C THR A 306 2.10 23.67 12.65
N GLY A 307 2.89 22.86 13.36
CA GLY A 307 2.48 21.56 13.88
C GLY A 307 2.41 20.41 12.87
N ASN A 308 2.94 20.62 11.68
CA ASN A 308 2.96 19.67 10.55
C ASN A 308 4.39 19.28 10.11
N THR A 309 5.41 19.66 10.88
CA THR A 309 6.80 19.34 10.57
C THR A 309 7.18 18.03 11.24
N TRP A 310 7.67 17.08 10.44
CA TRP A 310 8.25 15.85 10.94
C TRP A 310 9.77 15.98 11.19
N PRO A 311 10.37 15.12 12.05
CA PRO A 311 11.80 15.15 12.32
C PRO A 311 12.69 15.03 11.07
N ASP A 312 12.27 14.23 10.09
CA ASP A 312 12.98 14.03 8.81
C ASP A 312 12.90 15.23 7.86
N GLN A 313 11.99 16.18 8.11
CA GLN A 313 11.83 17.42 7.35
C GLN A 313 12.47 18.63 8.06
N LEU A 314 12.68 18.53 9.37
CA LEU A 314 13.06 19.65 10.23
C LEU A 314 14.39 20.28 9.80
N GLN A 315 15.40 19.45 9.52
CA GLN A 315 16.73 19.95 9.15
C GLN A 315 16.66 20.81 7.88
N GLU A 316 16.03 20.33 6.81
CA GLU A 316 15.91 21.07 5.55
C GLU A 316 15.20 22.42 5.73
N LYS A 317 14.07 22.43 6.47
CA LYS A 317 13.32 23.67 6.73
C LYS A 317 14.12 24.68 7.54
N VAL A 318 14.81 24.20 8.58
CA VAL A 318 15.65 25.03 9.43
C VAL A 318 16.86 25.56 8.68
N GLU A 319 17.51 24.75 7.86
CA GLU A 319 18.62 25.17 6.99
C GLU A 319 18.19 26.31 6.05
N ALA A 320 17.05 26.14 5.37
CA ALA A 320 16.52 27.16 4.47
C ALA A 320 16.21 28.49 5.19
N SER A 321 15.60 28.43 6.38
CA SER A 321 15.31 29.61 7.19
C SER A 321 16.59 30.28 7.71
N ALA A 322 17.47 29.51 8.36
CA ALA A 322 18.66 30.03 9.03
C ALA A 322 19.70 30.58 8.04
N THR A 323 19.87 29.97 6.88
CA THR A 323 20.78 30.51 5.83
C THR A 323 20.30 31.83 5.25
N THR A 324 19.00 32.13 5.35
CA THR A 324 18.43 33.40 4.92
C THR A 324 18.54 34.48 6.01
N THR A 325 18.42 34.09 7.28
CA THR A 325 18.33 35.04 8.40
C THR A 325 19.61 35.21 9.20
N TRP A 326 20.53 34.24 9.17
CA TRP A 326 21.76 34.25 9.95
C TRP A 326 22.98 34.54 9.09
N THR A 327 24.04 34.99 9.75
CA THR A 327 25.33 35.23 9.11
C THR A 327 26.34 34.18 9.55
N PHE A 328 26.81 33.38 8.58
CA PHE A 328 27.90 32.43 8.70
C PHE A 328 29.14 33.01 8.02
N ASP A 329 29.97 33.71 8.78
CA ASP A 329 31.11 34.50 8.27
C ASP A 329 32.47 34.06 8.85
N LEU A 330 32.53 32.90 9.51
CA LEU A 330 33.76 32.42 10.13
C LEU A 330 34.80 32.03 9.06
N GLY A 331 34.35 31.49 7.93
CA GLY A 331 35.20 31.21 6.78
C GLY A 331 35.90 32.48 6.27
N ASP A 332 35.13 33.56 6.06
CA ASP A 332 35.66 34.86 5.66
C ASP A 332 36.65 35.43 6.68
N LYS A 333 36.31 35.34 7.98
CA LYS A 333 37.19 35.79 9.08
C LYS A 333 38.49 35.01 9.15
N CYS A 334 38.45 33.72 8.83
CA CYS A 334 39.62 32.84 8.88
C CYS A 334 40.35 32.71 7.54
N ARG A 335 39.79 33.28 6.46
CA ARG A 335 40.27 33.16 5.08
C ARG A 335 40.38 31.69 4.66
N SER A 336 39.33 30.93 4.95
CA SER A 336 39.20 29.49 4.69
C SER A 336 37.74 29.11 4.46
N GLU A 337 37.50 27.90 3.99
CA GLU A 337 36.14 27.36 3.93
C GLU A 337 35.65 27.02 5.34
N SER A 338 34.42 27.43 5.64
CA SER A 338 33.72 27.03 6.87
C SER A 338 32.88 25.78 6.62
N GLU A 339 32.86 24.90 7.61
CA GLU A 339 31.95 23.75 7.68
C GLU A 339 30.77 24.11 8.58
N LEU A 340 29.56 23.76 8.16
CA LEU A 340 28.34 23.88 8.94
C LEU A 340 27.84 22.48 9.32
N LYS A 341 27.71 22.21 10.61
CA LYS A 341 27.08 21.00 11.13
C LYS A 341 25.77 21.36 11.82
N TRP A 342 24.67 20.81 11.31
CA TRP A 342 23.32 21.01 11.85
C TRP A 342 22.99 19.91 12.86
N ILE A 343 22.40 20.32 13.97
CA ILE A 343 21.93 19.43 15.03
C ILE A 343 20.49 19.85 15.34
N VAL A 344 19.55 18.94 15.09
CA VAL A 344 18.12 19.12 15.37
C VAL A 344 17.63 17.99 16.26
N PRO A 345 16.63 18.21 17.13
CA PRO A 345 16.11 17.18 18.02
C PRO A 345 15.27 16.15 17.25
N ALA A 346 15.17 14.94 17.80
CA ALA A 346 14.35 13.86 17.22
C ALA A 346 12.85 14.02 17.51
N GLU A 347 12.48 14.86 18.47
CA GLU A 347 11.11 15.14 18.89
C GLU A 347 10.95 16.63 19.22
N PRO A 348 9.73 17.18 19.12
CA PRO A 348 9.47 18.55 19.53
C PRO A 348 9.52 18.68 21.05
N PHE A 349 9.96 19.84 21.54
CA PHE A 349 10.01 20.15 22.96
C PHE A 349 8.62 20.39 23.53
N ALA A 350 8.44 20.05 24.80
CA ALA A 350 7.20 20.33 25.52
C ALA A 350 7.04 21.84 25.78
N ASP A 351 8.15 22.52 26.08
CA ASP A 351 8.23 23.93 26.41
C ASP A 351 9.65 24.47 26.13
N GLU A 352 9.84 25.78 26.32
CA GLU A 352 11.12 26.46 26.16
C GLU A 352 12.19 25.98 27.16
N ALA A 353 11.81 25.59 28.38
CA ALA A 353 12.75 25.09 29.37
C ALA A 353 13.37 23.74 28.95
N ALA A 354 12.59 22.87 28.31
CA ALA A 354 13.07 21.63 27.73
C ALA A 354 14.05 21.86 26.56
N PHE A 355 13.78 22.87 25.72
CA PHE A 355 14.74 23.30 24.69
C PHE A 355 16.04 23.80 25.31
N GLU A 356 15.97 24.66 26.32
CA GLU A 356 17.15 25.22 27.00
C GLU A 356 18.02 24.12 27.61
N ALA A 357 17.40 23.14 28.27
CA ALA A 357 18.11 21.98 28.82
C ALA A 357 18.80 21.16 27.72
N TRP A 358 18.10 20.90 26.61
CA TRP A 358 18.68 20.20 25.46
C TRP A 358 19.84 20.96 24.83
N ARG A 359 19.68 22.28 24.64
CA ARG A 359 20.70 23.17 24.08
C ARG A 359 21.96 23.19 24.94
N GLU A 360 21.82 23.30 26.25
CA GLU A 360 22.96 23.25 27.16
C GLU A 360 23.67 21.91 27.12
N GLU A 361 22.95 20.81 26.94
CA GLU A 361 23.58 19.49 26.74
C GLU A 361 24.38 19.43 25.44
N GLN A 362 23.82 19.92 24.32
CA GLN A 362 24.57 20.04 23.07
C GLN A 362 25.83 20.92 23.24
N ARG A 363 25.73 22.02 23.99
CA ARG A 363 26.88 22.89 24.26
C ARG A 363 27.95 22.19 25.10
N LYS A 364 27.58 21.36 26.08
CA LYS A 364 28.55 20.57 26.86
C LYS A 364 29.29 19.58 25.97
N ASP A 365 28.58 18.84 25.14
CA ASP A 365 29.17 17.89 24.19
C ASP A 365 30.12 18.58 23.21
N LEU A 366 29.75 19.78 22.75
CA LEU A 366 30.60 20.58 21.88
C LEU A 366 31.85 21.09 22.61
N LYS A 367 31.76 21.49 23.89
CA LYS A 367 32.93 21.91 24.69
C LYS A 367 33.98 20.80 24.86
N LEU A 368 33.58 19.54 24.79
CA LEU A 368 34.51 18.40 24.83
C LEU A 368 35.27 18.21 23.51
N GLN A 369 34.78 18.79 22.40
CA GLN A 369 35.45 18.73 21.11
C GLN A 369 36.53 19.83 21.00
N PRO A 370 37.69 19.54 20.42
CA PRO A 370 38.81 20.48 20.35
C PRO A 370 38.48 21.71 19.47
N ALA A 371 38.66 22.90 20.04
CA ALA A 371 38.70 24.15 19.30
C ALA A 371 39.59 25.16 20.04
N ASP A 372 40.39 25.93 19.31
CA ASP A 372 41.23 26.99 19.88
C ASP A 372 40.42 28.19 20.35
N LYS A 373 39.31 28.46 19.66
CA LYS A 373 38.33 29.47 20.04
C LYS A 373 36.93 28.95 19.81
N SER A 374 36.05 29.20 20.77
CA SER A 374 34.64 28.87 20.69
C SER A 374 33.84 29.99 21.31
N TRP A 375 32.75 30.39 20.66
CA TRP A 375 31.76 31.26 21.24
C TRP A 375 30.36 30.89 20.77
N ASP A 376 29.38 31.24 21.58
CA ASP A 376 27.98 30.94 21.32
C ASP A 376 27.30 32.19 20.76
N THR A 377 26.37 32.00 19.81
CA THR A 377 25.53 33.05 19.24
C THR A 377 24.09 32.56 19.32
N GLU A 378 23.33 33.19 20.20
CA GLU A 378 21.91 32.93 20.33
C GLU A 378 21.16 33.84 19.37
N HIS A 379 20.24 33.24 18.60
CA HIS A 379 19.43 33.96 17.63
C HIS A 379 17.98 34.01 18.07
N GLU A 380 17.25 34.95 17.47
CA GLU A 380 15.79 34.98 17.57
C GLU A 380 15.17 33.67 17.03
N PRO A 381 13.96 33.30 17.49
CA PRO A 381 13.28 32.11 17.00
C PRO A 381 13.13 32.10 15.48
N LEU A 382 13.36 30.93 14.88
CA LEU A 382 13.07 30.68 13.47
C LEU A 382 11.59 30.29 13.30
N ILE A 383 10.99 30.72 12.19
CA ILE A 383 9.61 30.37 11.82
C ILE A 383 9.68 29.48 10.56
N ILE A 384 9.09 28.28 10.64
CA ILE A 384 9.14 27.26 9.56
C ILE A 384 7.78 26.67 9.19
#